data_AF-A0A520AFJ3-F1
#
_entry.id   AF-A0A520AFJ3-F1
#
_cell.length_a   1.000
_cell.length_b   1.000
_cell.length_c   1.000
_cell.angle_alpha   90.00
_cell.angle_beta   90.00
_cell.angle_gamma   90.00
#
_symmetry.space_group_name_H-M   'P 1'
#
loop_
_entity.id
_entity.type
_entity.pdbx_description
1 polymer ?
#
loop_
_entity_poly.entity_id
_entity_poly.type
_entity_poly.pdbx_seq_one_letter_code
_entity_poly.pdbx_strand_id
1 'polypeptide(L)'
;MVIFVITNPFKMITEAFLFFGSILVFIVLADIWAILDISKFSYKQRNNKWIWTNIVLFLPAIGLFAYIFNGRHILRKQQQWLSRQS
;
A
#
# COMPACT_ATOMS: atom_id res chain seq x y z
N MET A 1 26.66 -23.71 30.26
CA MET A 1 26.30 -22.31 29.94
C MET A 1 26.10 -22.04 28.44
N VAL A 2 26.68 -22.84 27.52
CA VAL A 2 26.51 -22.65 26.07
C VAL A 2 25.21 -23.26 25.52
N ILE A 3 24.66 -24.28 26.19
CA ILE A 3 23.45 -25.00 25.72
C ILE A 3 22.19 -24.13 25.80
N PHE A 4 22.11 -23.17 26.71
CA PHE A 4 20.89 -22.36 26.93
C PHE A 4 20.62 -21.32 25.83
N VAL A 5 21.62 -21.01 25.01
CA VAL A 5 21.47 -20.12 23.84
C VAL A 5 20.86 -20.87 22.64
N ILE A 6 20.87 -22.21 22.67
CA ILE A 6 20.38 -23.09 21.57
C ILE A 6 18.97 -23.66 21.87
N THR A 7 18.44 -23.53 23.09
CA THR A 7 17.37 -24.43 23.58
C THR A 7 15.92 -24.13 23.19
N ASN A 8 15.58 -23.13 22.39
CA ASN A 8 14.19 -22.99 21.91
C ASN A 8 14.12 -22.51 20.46
N PRO A 9 14.36 -23.39 19.47
CA PRO A 9 14.14 -23.07 18.05
C PRO A 9 12.72 -22.52 17.81
N PHE A 10 11.74 -22.99 18.59
CA PHE A 10 10.38 -22.47 18.58
C PHE A 10 10.30 -20.97 18.90
N LYS A 11 11.07 -20.47 19.88
CA LYS A 11 11.05 -19.05 20.24
C LYS A 11 11.59 -18.19 19.09
N MET A 12 12.70 -18.59 18.48
CA MET A 12 13.30 -17.87 17.33
C MET A 12 12.34 -17.81 16.14
N ILE A 13 11.66 -18.92 15.84
CA ILE A 13 10.65 -18.99 14.77
C ILE A 13 9.46 -18.07 15.07
N THR A 14 8.97 -18.05 16.31
CA THR A 14 7.84 -17.19 16.70
C THR A 14 8.18 -15.71 16.58
N GLU A 15 9.36 -15.27 17.02
CA GLU A 15 9.79 -13.86 16.89
C GLU A 15 9.93 -13.45 15.42
N ALA A 16 10.51 -14.31 14.58
CA ALA A 16 10.59 -14.08 13.14
C ALA A 16 9.19 -13.97 12.52
N PHE A 17 8.28 -14.87 12.90
CA PHE A 17 6.91 -14.85 12.42
C PHE A 17 6.16 -13.58 12.82
N LEU A 18 6.32 -13.12 14.06
CA LEU A 18 5.75 -11.86 14.55
C LEU A 18 6.33 -10.66 13.78
N PHE A 19 7.64 -10.64 13.55
CA PHE A 19 8.29 -9.57 12.79
C PHE A 19 7.77 -9.51 11.34
N PHE A 20 7.82 -10.61 10.60
CA PHE A 20 7.31 -10.65 9.22
C PHE A 20 5.80 -10.40 9.15
N GLY A 21 5.04 -10.94 10.10
CA GLY A 21 3.60 -10.70 10.22
C GLY A 21 3.29 -9.22 10.43
N SER A 22 4.05 -8.53 11.27
CA SER A 22 3.87 -7.09 11.53
C SER A 22 4.12 -6.25 10.27
N ILE A 23 5.14 -6.59 9.47
CA ILE A 23 5.43 -5.92 8.21
C ILE A 23 4.29 -6.13 7.21
N LEU A 24 3.78 -7.36 7.10
CA LEU A 24 2.64 -7.68 6.24
C LEU A 24 1.40 -6.88 6.63
N VAL A 25 1.07 -6.81 7.92
CA VAL A 25 -0.05 -5.99 8.41
C VAL A 25 0.15 -4.52 8.05
N PHE A 26 1.37 -3.99 8.22
CA PHE A 26 1.67 -2.61 7.86
C PHE A 26 1.46 -2.32 6.37
N ILE A 27 1.91 -3.23 5.49
CA ILE A 27 1.70 -3.11 4.03
C ILE A 27 0.21 -3.09 3.70
N VAL A 28 -0.58 -4.01 4.26
CA VAL A 28 -2.03 -4.06 4.02
C VAL A 28 -2.73 -2.79 4.48
N LEU A 29 -2.36 -2.25 5.65
CA LEU A 29 -2.91 -0.99 6.13
C LEU A 29 -2.55 0.19 5.21
N ALA A 30 -1.33 0.20 4.67
CA ALA A 30 -0.89 1.23 3.75
C ALA A 30 -1.62 1.14 2.38
N ASP A 31 -1.91 -0.06 1.90
CA ASP A 31 -2.74 -0.27 0.69
C ASP A 31 -4.17 0.23 0.89
N ILE A 32 -4.79 -0.12 2.02
CA ILE A 32 -6.13 0.37 2.36
C ILE A 32 -6.13 1.89 2.39
N TRP A 33 -5.11 2.52 2.99
CA TRP A 33 -4.97 3.96 3.01
C TRP A 33 -4.83 4.55 1.59
N ALA A 34 -4.05 3.93 0.72
CA ALA A 34 -3.88 4.38 -0.66
C ALA A 34 -5.19 4.27 -1.47
N ILE A 35 -5.93 3.17 -1.32
CA ILE A 35 -7.24 2.98 -1.96
C ILE A 35 -8.23 4.06 -1.47
N LEU A 36 -8.23 4.36 -0.16
CA LEU A 36 -9.04 5.45 0.39
C LEU A 36 -8.60 6.82 -0.14
N ASP A 37 -7.31 7.10 -0.29
CA ASP A 37 -6.81 8.34 -0.91
C ASP A 37 -7.27 8.46 -2.37
N ILE A 38 -7.19 7.38 -3.16
CA ILE A 38 -7.70 7.30 -4.54
C ILE A 38 -9.23 7.55 -4.60
N SER A 39 -9.97 7.02 -3.62
CA SER A 39 -11.43 7.15 -3.58
C SER A 39 -11.89 8.61 -3.48
N LYS A 40 -11.10 9.51 -2.87
CA LYS A 40 -11.43 10.92 -2.64
C LYS A 40 -11.42 11.80 -3.91
N PHE A 41 -10.80 11.35 -5.00
CA PHE A 41 -10.74 12.11 -6.25
C PHE A 41 -12.14 12.23 -6.92
N SER A 42 -12.32 13.08 -7.94
CA SER A 42 -13.65 13.26 -8.58
C SER A 42 -14.09 12.03 -9.41
N TYR A 43 -15.40 11.76 -9.47
CA TYR A 43 -16.00 10.70 -10.29
C TYR A 43 -15.87 10.92 -11.81
N LYS A 44 -15.63 12.17 -12.26
CA LYS A 44 -15.41 12.45 -13.69
C LYS A 44 -14.19 11.70 -14.27
N GLN A 45 -13.31 11.14 -13.43
CA GLN A 45 -12.15 10.33 -13.84
C GLN A 45 -12.24 8.88 -13.33
N ARG A 46 -13.42 8.27 -13.47
CA ARG A 46 -13.64 6.88 -13.06
C ARG A 46 -12.54 5.96 -13.61
N ASN A 47 -12.21 6.04 -14.90
CA ASN A 47 -11.25 5.12 -15.51
C ASN A 47 -9.85 5.16 -14.85
N ASN A 48 -9.32 6.35 -14.57
CA ASN A 48 -7.98 6.47 -13.96
C ASN A 48 -7.98 6.09 -12.48
N LYS A 49 -9.07 6.31 -11.74
CA LYS A 49 -9.20 5.75 -10.39
C LYS A 49 -9.11 4.24 -10.41
N TRP A 50 -9.87 3.58 -11.29
CA TRP A 50 -9.90 2.12 -11.38
C TRP A 50 -8.52 1.53 -11.72
N ILE A 51 -7.78 2.16 -12.63
CA ILE A 51 -6.41 1.74 -12.95
C ILE A 51 -5.51 1.80 -11.72
N TRP A 52 -5.48 2.94 -11.01
CA TRP A 52 -4.62 3.10 -9.83
C TRP A 52 -5.05 2.19 -8.66
N THR A 53 -6.36 2.01 -8.44
CA THR A 53 -6.86 1.08 -7.43
C THR A 53 -6.43 -0.36 -7.76
N ASN A 54 -6.55 -0.79 -9.02
CA ASN A 54 -6.11 -2.13 -9.43
C ASN A 54 -4.60 -2.29 -9.27
N ILE A 55 -3.80 -1.29 -9.62
CA ILE A 55 -2.33 -1.34 -9.44
C ILE A 55 -1.99 -1.55 -7.95
N VAL A 56 -2.59 -0.78 -7.04
CA VAL A 56 -2.35 -0.94 -5.60
C VAL A 56 -2.87 -2.29 -5.08
N LEU A 57 -4.03 -2.74 -5.56
CA LEU A 57 -4.66 -3.98 -5.10
C LEU A 57 -3.87 -5.24 -5.51
N PHE A 58 -3.41 -5.31 -6.76
CA PHE A 58 -2.70 -6.49 -7.29
C PHE A 58 -1.21 -6.48 -6.95
N LEU A 59 -0.65 -5.30 -6.67
CA LEU A 59 0.75 -5.12 -6.30
C LEU A 59 0.80 -4.29 -5.01
N PRO A 60 0.68 -4.91 -3.81
CA PRO A 60 0.64 -4.22 -2.53
C PRO A 60 1.79 -3.20 -2.34
N ALA A 61 2.98 -3.69 -2.02
CA ALA A 61 4.14 -2.84 -1.79
C ALA A 61 4.52 -2.02 -3.04
N ILE A 62 4.63 -2.68 -4.21
CA ILE A 62 5.11 -2.04 -5.44
C ILE A 62 4.11 -1.01 -5.97
N GLY A 63 2.82 -1.35 -5.98
CA GLY A 63 1.74 -0.50 -6.43
C GLY A 63 1.49 0.67 -5.48
N LEU A 64 1.63 0.47 -4.16
CA LEU A 64 1.66 1.55 -3.18
C LEU A 64 2.80 2.55 -3.49
N PHE A 65 4.02 2.06 -3.72
CA PHE A 65 5.13 2.93 -4.10
C PHE A 65 4.83 3.68 -5.41
N ALA A 66 4.38 2.97 -6.46
CA ALA A 66 4.02 3.60 -7.73
C ALA A 66 2.93 4.67 -7.57
N TYR A 67 1.95 4.42 -6.69
CA TYR A 67 0.89 5.36 -6.37
C TYR A 67 1.43 6.62 -5.67
N ILE A 68 2.25 6.46 -4.65
CA ILE A 68 2.81 7.58 -3.88
C ILE A 68 3.69 8.46 -4.76
N PHE A 69 4.57 7.87 -5.57
CA PHE A 69 5.52 8.62 -6.41
C PHE A 69 4.87 9.23 -7.65
N ASN A 70 4.05 8.48 -8.39
CA ASN A 70 3.51 8.95 -9.68
C ASN A 70 1.99 9.07 -9.67
N GLY A 71 1.27 8.08 -9.12
CA GLY A 71 -0.18 8.00 -9.23
C GLY A 71 -0.91 9.18 -8.61
N ARG A 72 -0.48 9.61 -7.43
CA ARG A 72 -1.06 10.74 -6.72
C ARG A 72 -0.93 12.05 -7.50
N HIS A 73 0.23 12.27 -8.13
CA HIS A 73 0.47 13.46 -8.94
C HIS A 73 -0.38 13.46 -10.22
N ILE A 74 -0.53 12.29 -10.86
CA ILE A 74 -1.32 12.13 -12.08
C ILE A 74 -2.81 12.40 -11.79
N LEU A 75 -3.38 11.79 -10.74
CA LEU A 75 -4.79 11.98 -10.38
C LEU A 75 -5.09 13.45 -9.99
N ARG A 76 -4.19 14.10 -9.23
CA ARG A 76 -4.34 15.53 -8.88
C ARG A 76 -4.30 16.43 -10.12
N LYS A 77 -3.32 16.23 -11.01
CA LYS A 77 -3.16 17.04 -12.22
C LYS A 77 -4.42 16.93 -13.08
N GLN A 78 -4.91 15.72 -13.29
CA GLN A 78 -6.13 15.53 -14.08
C GLN A 78 -7.35 16.18 -13.40
N GLN A 79 -7.50 16.05 -12.08
CA GLN A 79 -8.62 16.69 -11.36
C GLN A 79 -8.63 18.21 -11.59
N GLN A 80 -7.46 18.86 -11.55
CA GLN A 80 -7.31 20.29 -11.85
C GLN A 80 -7.60 20.67 -13.31
N TRP A 81 -7.35 19.76 -14.27
CA TRP A 81 -7.72 20.00 -15.67
C TRP A 81 -9.24 20.00 -15.85
N LEU A 82 -9.94 19.07 -15.20
CA LEU A 82 -11.40 19.00 -15.31
C LEU A 82 -12.11 20.13 -14.60
N SER A 83 -11.58 20.63 -13.47
CA SER A 83 -12.15 21.80 -12.79
C SER A 83 -11.94 23.10 -13.58
N ARG A 84 -11.00 23.13 -14.53
CA ARG A 84 -10.80 24.27 -15.43
C ARG A 84 -11.73 24.27 -16.65
N GLN A 85 -12.39 23.14 -16.94
CA GLN A 85 -13.28 22.96 -18.08
C GLN A 85 -14.77 23.03 -17.72
N SER A 86 -15.10 23.10 -16.42
CA SER A 86 -16.45 23.26 -15.90
C SER A 86 -16.68 24.68 -15.42
#